data_AF-A0A4R7TGN7-F1
#
_entry.id   AF-A0A4R7TGN7-F1
#
_cell.length_a   1.000
_cell.length_b   1.000
_cell.length_c   1.000
_cell.angle_alpha   90.00
_cell.angle_beta   90.00
_cell.angle_gamma   90.00
#
_symmetry.space_group_name_H-M   'P 1'
#
loop_
_entity.id
_entity.type
_entity.pdbx_description
1 polymer ?
#
loop_
_entity_poly.entity_id
_entity_poly.type
_entity_poly.pdbx_seq_one_letter_code
_entity_poly.pdbx_strand_id
1 'polypeptide(L)'
;MDRVRRRAGWLLTVGLLALTGWTTVVGFLMPNWFDATEDCARTFERPDSHGIRVVTHWFPPTASCDFGGGDVRHFISPATTVLLTVAMVLIAAATGTGLYFAVRRFFEPDDVVRSAEGVDLKARLVAQLSSGAVIFVLAIAAYTGASAFAIILGGASGGAVFGLAGLIMVAGLGAGLDRQVGPLPSTPLESRRRGAAAGLITFAATFLATAAAGRMPFFRIWAAPLGAVIYVVVVLVQWSRHRAAAPGRTERDRSSSPV
;
A
#
# COMPACT_ATOMS: atom_id res chain seq x y z
N MET A 1 19.50 16.89 -10.20
CA MET A 1 18.18 16.21 -10.14
C MET A 1 17.95 15.40 -8.86
N ASP A 2 19.00 14.96 -8.14
CA ASP A 2 18.84 14.10 -6.95
C ASP A 2 18.09 14.75 -5.76
N ARG A 3 18.20 16.08 -5.59
CA ARG A 3 17.45 16.81 -4.55
C ARG A 3 15.93 16.74 -4.77
N VAL A 4 15.48 16.88 -6.01
CA VAL A 4 14.05 16.78 -6.36
C VAL A 4 13.54 15.35 -6.15
N ARG A 5 14.36 14.35 -6.51
CA ARG A 5 14.05 12.93 -6.32
C ARG A 5 13.95 12.52 -4.85
N ARG A 6 14.85 13.02 -3.97
CA ARG A 6 14.76 12.79 -2.52
C ARG A 6 13.53 13.46 -1.91
N ARG A 7 13.21 14.68 -2.36
CA ARG A 7 12.02 15.42 -1.90
C ARG A 7 10.72 14.71 -2.24
N ALA A 8 10.61 14.08 -3.41
CA ALA A 8 9.41 13.33 -3.81
C ALA A 8 9.11 12.13 -2.89
N GLY A 9 10.14 11.34 -2.57
CA GLY A 9 9.98 10.21 -1.63
C GLY A 9 9.57 10.69 -0.25
N TRP A 10 10.20 11.76 0.25
CA TRP A 10 9.84 12.35 1.54
C TRP A 10 8.42 12.91 1.55
N LEU A 11 8.01 13.63 0.50
CA LEU A 11 6.65 14.15 0.33
C LEU A 11 5.60 13.05 0.37
N LEU A 12 5.85 11.92 -0.30
CA LEU A 12 4.94 10.78 -0.26
C LEU A 12 4.84 10.18 1.15
N THR A 13 5.97 9.98 1.82
CA THR A 13 5.98 9.44 3.19
C THR A 13 5.24 10.37 4.16
N VAL A 14 5.53 11.68 4.12
CA VAL A 14 4.87 12.67 4.96
C VAL A 14 3.38 12.76 4.65
N GLY A 15 3.01 12.73 3.36
CA GLY A 15 1.61 12.72 2.94
C GLY A 15 0.84 11.51 3.47
N LEU A 16 1.41 10.31 3.37
CA LEU A 16 0.81 9.08 3.91
C LEU A 16 0.69 9.11 5.44
N LEU A 17 1.70 9.61 6.15
CA LEU A 17 1.65 9.78 7.60
C LEU A 17 0.59 10.81 7.99
N ALA A 18 0.50 11.92 7.26
CA ALA A 18 -0.49 12.95 7.49
C ALA A 18 -1.91 12.45 7.20
N LEU A 19 -2.13 11.65 6.14
CA LEU A 19 -3.40 10.98 5.88
C LEU A 19 -3.79 10.06 7.04
N THR A 20 -2.84 9.28 7.54
CA THR A 20 -3.06 8.36 8.67
C THR A 20 -3.41 9.13 9.95
N GLY A 21 -2.68 10.21 10.24
CA GLY A 21 -2.98 11.09 11.37
C GLY A 21 -4.35 11.75 11.22
N TRP A 22 -4.68 12.22 10.02
CA TRP A 22 -5.97 12.83 9.73
C TRP A 22 -7.14 11.84 9.93
N THR A 23 -7.07 10.63 9.38
CA THR A 23 -8.11 9.61 9.57
C THR A 23 -8.27 9.24 11.04
N THR A 24 -7.17 9.19 11.78
CA THR A 24 -7.18 8.91 13.22
C THR A 24 -7.90 10.03 13.99
N VAL A 25 -7.56 11.30 13.71
CA VAL A 25 -8.22 12.45 14.34
C VAL A 25 -9.71 12.50 13.99
N VAL A 26 -10.08 12.30 12.73
CA VAL A 26 -11.50 12.27 12.32
C VAL A 26 -12.24 11.14 13.01
N GLY A 27 -11.64 9.95 13.09
CA GLY A 27 -12.23 8.80 13.78
C GLY A 27 -12.47 9.06 15.27
N PHE A 28 -11.52 9.69 15.96
CA PHE A 28 -11.69 10.08 17.38
C PHE A 28 -12.74 11.17 17.60
N LEU A 29 -13.03 11.99 16.59
CA LEU A 29 -14.04 13.05 16.66
C LEU A 29 -15.43 12.58 16.23
N MET A 30 -15.56 11.37 15.71
CA MET A 30 -16.84 10.78 15.35
C MET A 30 -17.36 9.90 16.50
N PRO A 31 -18.68 9.73 16.63
CA PRO A 31 -19.24 8.73 17.53
C PRO A 31 -18.72 7.35 17.13
N ASN A 32 -18.48 6.48 18.13
CA ASN A 32 -17.97 5.14 17.92
C ASN A 32 -18.85 4.40 16.90
N TRP A 33 -18.22 3.83 15.87
CA TRP A 33 -18.92 3.14 14.80
C TRP A 33 -19.62 1.85 15.26
N PHE A 34 -19.22 1.29 16.41
CA PHE A 34 -19.83 0.09 16.97
C PHE A 34 -21.17 0.40 17.67
N ASP A 35 -21.23 1.46 18.47
CA ASP A 35 -22.42 1.87 19.25
C ASP A 35 -22.67 3.37 19.14
N ALA A 36 -22.86 3.86 17.92
CA ALA A 36 -22.93 5.30 17.64
C ALA A 36 -24.10 6.00 18.37
N THR A 37 -25.21 5.29 18.57
CA THR A 37 -26.39 5.80 19.29
C THR A 37 -26.13 5.96 20.79
N GLU A 38 -25.38 5.04 21.40
CA GLU A 38 -25.02 5.13 22.81
C GLU A 38 -24.02 6.25 23.07
N ASP A 39 -23.02 6.41 22.19
CA ASP A 39 -22.08 7.52 22.26
C ASP A 39 -22.79 8.87 22.11
N CYS A 40 -23.72 9.01 21.15
CA CYS A 40 -24.55 10.21 21.03
C CYS A 40 -25.35 10.48 22.31
N ALA A 41 -25.98 9.46 22.90
CA ALA A 41 -26.75 9.63 24.14
C ALA A 41 -25.85 10.09 25.30
N ARG A 42 -24.67 9.47 25.46
CA ARG A 42 -23.71 9.82 26.52
C ARG A 42 -23.14 11.23 26.36
N THR A 43 -22.75 11.63 25.15
CA THR A 43 -22.16 12.96 24.90
C THR A 43 -23.15 14.10 25.14
N PHE A 44 -24.44 13.88 24.88
CA PHE A 44 -25.49 14.90 25.04
C PHE A 44 -26.39 14.65 26.27
N GLU A 45 -25.91 13.85 27.23
CA GLU A 45 -26.58 13.59 28.52
C GLU A 45 -28.04 13.12 28.39
N ARG A 46 -28.32 12.26 27.41
CA ARG A 46 -29.64 11.65 27.21
C ARG A 46 -29.75 10.30 27.93
N PRO A 47 -30.86 10.04 28.63
CA PRO A 47 -31.05 8.81 29.40
C PRO A 47 -31.29 7.58 28.51
N ASP A 48 -31.89 7.76 27.32
CA ASP A 48 -32.19 6.69 26.38
C ASP A 48 -31.46 6.88 25.06
N SER A 49 -30.91 5.78 24.53
CA SER A 49 -30.28 5.70 23.22
C SER A 49 -31.26 5.32 22.10
N HIS A 50 -32.50 4.98 22.45
CA HIS A 50 -33.51 4.48 21.52
C HIS A 50 -34.06 5.60 20.62
N GLY A 51 -34.17 5.31 19.32
CA GLY A 51 -34.70 6.26 18.33
C GLY A 51 -33.73 7.34 17.87
N ILE A 52 -32.49 7.38 18.39
CA ILE A 52 -31.46 8.31 17.92
C ILE A 52 -31.00 7.90 16.51
N ARG A 53 -31.11 8.80 15.56
CA ARG A 53 -30.56 8.61 14.21
C ARG A 53 -29.21 9.31 14.12
N VAL A 54 -28.15 8.53 13.94
CA VAL A 54 -26.79 9.05 13.76
C VAL A 54 -26.47 9.13 12.27
N VAL A 55 -25.99 10.29 11.84
CA VAL A 55 -25.54 10.52 10.46
C VAL A 55 -24.08 10.94 10.50
N THR A 56 -23.23 10.16 9.84
CA THR A 56 -21.79 10.44 9.71
C THR A 56 -21.41 10.53 8.24
N HIS A 57 -20.58 11.52 7.91
CA HIS A 57 -19.95 11.66 6.61
C HIS A 57 -18.45 11.85 6.82
N TRP A 58 -17.63 11.18 6.02
CA TRP A 58 -16.17 11.29 6.11
C TRP A 58 -15.61 12.47 5.32
N PHE A 59 -16.32 12.94 4.29
CA PHE A 59 -15.89 14.07 3.49
C PHE A 59 -17.08 14.89 2.95
N PRO A 60 -17.28 16.13 3.43
CA PRO A 60 -16.61 16.73 4.59
C PRO A 60 -16.87 15.92 5.87
N PRO A 61 -15.94 15.90 6.85
CA PRO A 61 -16.11 15.15 8.08
C PRO A 61 -17.19 15.79 8.94
N THR A 62 -18.38 15.20 8.98
CA THR A 62 -19.51 15.66 9.79
C THR A 62 -20.10 14.50 10.56
N ALA A 63 -20.54 14.75 11.79
CA ALA A 63 -21.32 13.82 12.57
C ALA A 63 -22.45 14.57 13.28
N SER A 64 -23.69 14.08 13.14
CA SER A 64 -24.87 14.64 13.78
C SER A 64 -25.74 13.54 14.38
N CYS A 65 -26.33 13.83 15.54
CA CYS A 65 -27.28 12.98 16.24
C CYS A 65 -28.66 13.66 16.14
N ASP A 66 -29.64 13.00 15.54
CA ASP A 66 -31.03 13.42 15.50
C ASP A 66 -31.81 12.63 16.56
N PHE A 67 -32.30 13.34 17.59
CA PHE A 67 -33.06 12.77 18.70
C PHE A 67 -34.57 12.71 18.41
N GLY A 68 -35.01 13.09 17.21
CA GLY A 68 -36.42 13.23 16.86
C GLY A 68 -37.00 14.58 17.27
N GLY A 69 -38.16 14.92 16.73
CA GLY A 69 -38.84 16.19 17.02
C GLY A 69 -38.09 17.45 16.57
N GLY A 70 -37.07 17.31 15.72
CA GLY A 70 -36.23 18.41 15.23
C GLY A 70 -35.00 18.74 16.10
N ASP A 71 -34.74 18.00 17.18
CA ASP A 71 -33.54 18.19 18.00
C ASP A 71 -32.34 17.49 17.36
N VAL A 72 -31.66 18.21 16.47
CA VAL A 72 -30.43 17.76 15.82
C VAL A 72 -29.23 18.42 16.49
N ARG A 73 -28.31 17.61 17.03
CA ARG A 73 -27.07 18.08 17.63
C ARG A 73 -25.87 17.66 16.80
N HIS A 74 -24.93 18.59 16.63
CA HIS A 74 -23.68 18.33 15.93
C HIS A 74 -22.64 17.80 16.91
N PHE A 75 -22.16 16.59 16.63
CA PHE A 75 -21.08 15.95 17.39
C PHE A 75 -19.72 16.61 17.06
N ILE A 76 -19.55 17.02 15.80
CA ILE A 76 -18.40 17.78 15.32
C ILE A 76 -18.85 19.22 15.02
N SER A 77 -18.16 20.21 15.58
CA SER A 77 -18.48 21.61 15.30
C SER A 77 -18.28 21.96 13.80
N PRO A 78 -19.05 22.90 13.22
CA PRO A 78 -18.83 23.34 11.84
C PRO A 78 -17.42 23.87 11.58
N ALA A 79 -16.83 24.58 12.54
CA ALA A 79 -15.46 25.09 12.43
C ALA A 79 -14.43 23.94 12.35
N THR A 80 -14.57 22.92 13.20
CA THR A 80 -13.73 21.71 13.16
C THR A 80 -13.87 20.99 11.82
N THR A 81 -15.10 20.90 11.30
CA THR A 81 -15.37 20.29 9.99
C THR A 81 -14.63 21.01 8.86
N VAL A 82 -14.68 22.35 8.83
CA VAL A 82 -13.97 23.16 7.83
C VAL A 82 -12.47 22.95 7.93
N LEU A 83 -11.91 23.00 9.15
CA LEU A 83 -10.47 22.81 9.38
C LEU A 83 -10.00 21.43 8.91
N LEU A 84 -10.71 20.37 9.28
CA LEU A 84 -10.39 19.00 8.87
C LEU A 84 -10.53 18.82 7.35
N THR A 85 -11.53 19.44 6.71
CA THR A 85 -11.71 19.39 5.25
C THR A 85 -10.53 20.04 4.54
N VAL A 86 -10.16 21.27 4.94
CA VAL A 86 -9.01 21.98 4.36
C VAL A 86 -7.72 21.20 4.58
N ALA A 87 -7.50 20.66 5.78
CA ALA A 87 -6.36 19.80 6.06
C ALA A 87 -6.32 18.58 5.13
N MET A 88 -7.45 17.88 4.95
CA MET A 88 -7.53 16.73 4.06
C MET A 88 -7.20 17.10 2.62
N VAL A 89 -7.71 18.22 2.11
CA VAL A 89 -7.42 18.67 0.74
C VAL A 89 -5.92 18.95 0.56
N LEU A 90 -5.29 19.63 1.53
CA LEU A 90 -3.85 19.89 1.49
C LEU A 90 -3.02 18.61 1.56
N ILE A 91 -3.39 17.69 2.45
CA ILE A 91 -2.75 16.39 2.60
C ILE A 91 -2.90 15.56 1.31
N ALA A 92 -4.10 15.53 0.73
CA ALA A 92 -4.39 14.82 -0.52
C ALA A 92 -3.59 15.41 -1.69
N ALA A 93 -3.49 16.74 -1.79
CA ALA A 93 -2.68 17.41 -2.81
C ALA A 93 -1.19 17.08 -2.66
N ALA A 94 -0.65 17.13 -1.43
CA ALA A 94 0.75 16.78 -1.16
C ALA A 94 1.04 15.31 -1.46
N THR A 95 0.14 14.41 -1.04
CA THR A 95 0.26 12.96 -1.27
C THR A 95 0.14 12.63 -2.75
N GLY A 96 -0.84 13.21 -3.45
CA GLY A 96 -1.02 13.05 -4.90
C GLY A 96 0.18 13.55 -5.69
N THR A 97 0.79 14.66 -5.26
CA THR A 97 2.04 15.17 -5.83
C THR A 97 3.20 14.21 -5.61
N GLY A 98 3.37 13.71 -4.37
CA GLY A 98 4.39 12.71 -4.04
C GLY A 98 4.21 11.41 -4.84
N LEU A 99 2.97 10.95 -4.97
CA LEU A 99 2.61 9.76 -5.74
C LEU A 99 2.87 9.98 -7.23
N TYR A 100 2.49 11.12 -7.80
CA TYR A 100 2.77 11.46 -9.18
C TYR A 100 4.27 11.40 -9.49
N PHE A 101 5.12 11.99 -8.64
CA PHE A 101 6.56 11.92 -8.83
C PHE A 101 7.12 10.51 -8.62
N ALA A 102 6.58 9.74 -7.67
CA ALA A 102 6.95 8.34 -7.47
C ALA A 102 6.60 7.51 -8.72
N VAL A 103 5.38 7.65 -9.25
CA VAL A 103 4.89 7.00 -10.47
C VAL A 103 5.73 7.41 -11.67
N ARG A 104 5.95 8.70 -11.90
CA ARG A 104 6.78 9.21 -13.00
C ARG A 104 8.18 8.61 -12.99
N ARG A 105 8.78 8.43 -11.81
CA ARG A 105 10.09 7.76 -11.66
C ARG A 105 10.09 6.31 -12.15
N PHE A 106 8.95 5.62 -12.14
CA PHE A 106 8.82 4.28 -12.73
C PHE A 106 8.77 4.29 -14.26
N PHE A 107 8.65 5.46 -14.90
CA PHE A 107 8.60 5.61 -16.35
C PHE A 107 9.81 6.32 -16.95
N GLU A 108 10.66 6.95 -16.14
CA GLU A 108 11.92 7.56 -16.61
C GLU A 108 12.92 6.51 -17.10
N PRO A 109 13.33 6.55 -18.39
CA PRO A 109 14.38 5.69 -18.93
C PRO A 109 15.69 5.93 -18.19
N ASP A 110 16.40 4.84 -17.87
CA ASP A 110 17.81 4.88 -17.48
C ASP A 110 18.56 4.01 -18.50
N ASP A 111 19.56 4.57 -19.18
CA ASP A 111 20.18 3.94 -20.36
C ASP A 111 21.25 2.88 -20.02
N VAL A 112 21.56 2.68 -18.73
CA VAL A 112 22.64 1.77 -18.34
C VAL A 112 22.11 0.33 -18.19
N VAL A 113 22.33 -0.48 -19.22
CA VAL A 113 22.07 -1.93 -19.17
C VAL A 113 23.07 -2.60 -18.24
N ARG A 114 22.59 -3.43 -17.30
CA ARG A 114 23.48 -4.25 -16.47
C ARG A 114 23.75 -5.58 -17.18
N SER A 115 25.02 -5.86 -17.45
CA SER A 115 25.42 -7.12 -18.08
C SER A 115 25.30 -8.29 -17.09
N ALA A 116 25.13 -9.50 -17.64
CA ALA A 116 25.14 -10.74 -16.88
C ALA A 116 26.55 -11.37 -16.79
N GLU A 117 27.57 -10.70 -17.32
CA GLU A 117 28.92 -11.26 -17.44
C GLU A 117 29.59 -11.38 -16.07
N GLY A 118 30.11 -12.58 -15.78
CA GLY A 118 30.76 -12.88 -14.50
C GLY A 118 29.82 -13.04 -13.30
N VAL A 119 28.50 -13.05 -13.50
CA VAL A 119 27.52 -13.14 -12.41
C VAL A 119 26.82 -14.50 -12.40
N ASP A 120 26.83 -15.18 -11.26
CA ASP A 120 26.05 -16.41 -11.06
C ASP A 120 24.54 -16.10 -10.94
N LEU A 121 23.80 -16.38 -12.01
CA LEU A 121 22.35 -16.20 -12.08
C LEU A 121 21.58 -17.15 -11.14
N LYS A 122 22.11 -18.34 -10.83
CA LYS A 122 21.45 -19.27 -9.90
C LYS A 122 21.56 -18.75 -8.47
N ALA A 123 22.75 -18.33 -8.05
CA ALA A 123 22.95 -17.72 -6.74
C ALA A 123 22.07 -16.48 -6.55
N ARG A 124 21.94 -15.63 -7.58
CA ARG A 124 21.02 -14.48 -7.55
C ARG A 124 19.55 -14.85 -7.40
N LEU A 125 19.09 -15.85 -8.15
CA LEU A 125 17.72 -16.35 -8.00
C LEU A 125 17.48 -16.81 -6.57
N VAL A 126 18.36 -17.65 -6.02
CA VAL A 126 18.25 -18.14 -4.63
C VAL A 126 18.22 -16.97 -3.65
N ALA A 127 19.10 -15.98 -3.82
CA ALA A 127 19.13 -14.78 -2.99
C ALA A 127 17.83 -13.97 -3.08
N GLN A 128 17.25 -13.80 -4.27
CA GLN A 128 15.97 -13.09 -4.44
C GLN A 128 14.79 -13.82 -3.81
N LEU A 129 14.75 -15.16 -3.94
CA LEU A 129 13.70 -15.96 -3.33
C LEU A 129 13.79 -15.94 -1.81
N SER A 130 14.97 -16.15 -1.23
CA SER A 130 15.15 -16.18 0.22
C SER A 130 14.94 -14.82 0.88
N SER A 131 15.61 -13.77 0.38
CA SER A 131 15.46 -12.41 0.92
C SER A 131 14.05 -11.87 0.71
N GLY A 132 13.47 -12.11 -0.46
CA GLY A 132 12.11 -11.68 -0.77
C GLY A 132 11.06 -12.38 0.08
N ALA A 133 11.17 -13.70 0.30
CA ALA A 133 10.28 -14.41 1.20
C ALA A 133 10.33 -13.81 2.62
N VAL A 134 11.52 -13.62 3.18
CA VAL A 134 11.69 -13.04 4.53
C VAL A 134 11.11 -11.63 4.60
N ILE A 135 11.46 -10.76 3.66
CA ILE A 135 11.00 -9.37 3.64
C ILE A 135 9.47 -9.29 3.50
N PHE A 136 8.87 -10.09 2.63
CA PHE A 136 7.41 -10.06 2.43
C PHE A 136 6.65 -10.65 3.62
N VAL A 137 7.17 -11.70 4.29
CA VAL A 137 6.58 -12.16 5.56
C VAL A 137 6.58 -11.02 6.58
N LEU A 138 7.74 -10.38 6.80
CA LEU A 138 7.87 -9.31 7.79
C LEU A 138 7.01 -8.10 7.44
N ALA A 139 7.03 -7.67 6.19
CA ALA A 139 6.26 -6.52 5.71
C ALA A 139 4.75 -6.76 5.82
N ILE A 140 4.26 -7.94 5.42
CA ILE A 140 2.83 -8.27 5.49
C ILE A 140 2.40 -8.51 6.94
N ALA A 141 3.24 -9.09 7.80
CA ALA A 141 2.95 -9.25 9.23
C ALA A 141 2.85 -7.87 9.93
N ALA A 142 3.81 -6.98 9.71
CA ALA A 142 3.78 -5.62 10.24
C ALA A 142 2.57 -4.85 9.72
N TYR A 143 2.30 -4.96 8.41
CA TYR A 143 1.12 -4.36 7.78
C TYR A 143 -0.19 -4.91 8.35
N THR A 144 -0.26 -6.21 8.62
CA THR A 144 -1.43 -6.85 9.23
C THR A 144 -1.72 -6.25 10.60
N GLY A 145 -0.71 -6.17 11.47
CA GLY A 145 -0.85 -5.56 12.79
C GLY A 145 -1.29 -4.10 12.70
N ALA A 146 -0.63 -3.31 11.86
CA ALA A 146 -0.94 -1.89 11.69
C ALA A 146 -2.31 -1.64 11.04
N SER A 147 -2.76 -2.53 10.15
CA SER A 147 -4.09 -2.44 9.53
C SER A 147 -5.22 -2.61 10.54
N ALA A 148 -5.05 -3.50 11.53
CA ALA A 148 -6.02 -3.66 12.61
C ALA A 148 -6.19 -2.35 13.40
N PHE A 149 -5.09 -1.68 13.75
CA PHE A 149 -5.14 -0.36 14.39
C PHE A 149 -5.82 0.69 13.50
N ALA A 150 -5.47 0.74 12.22
CA ALA A 150 -6.04 1.72 11.28
C ALA A 150 -7.56 1.57 11.11
N ILE A 151 -8.07 0.34 11.12
CA ILE A 151 -9.50 0.06 11.02
C ILE A 151 -10.21 0.36 12.34
N ILE A 152 -9.62 -0.03 13.47
CA ILE A 152 -10.20 0.25 14.80
C ILE A 152 -10.36 1.75 15.01
N LEU A 153 -9.34 2.53 14.62
CA LEU A 153 -9.32 3.98 14.84
C LEU A 153 -10.02 4.77 13.72
N GLY A 154 -9.92 4.33 12.47
CA GLY A 154 -10.37 5.08 11.30
C GLY A 154 -11.52 4.44 10.52
N GLY A 155 -12.09 3.33 11.00
CA GLY A 155 -13.16 2.61 10.32
C GLY A 155 -12.82 2.22 8.87
N ALA A 156 -13.82 2.29 7.99
CA ALA A 156 -13.67 1.93 6.58
C ALA A 156 -12.69 2.84 5.82
N SER A 157 -12.65 4.14 6.14
CA SER A 157 -11.78 5.11 5.48
C SER A 157 -10.31 4.88 5.87
N GLY A 158 -10.05 4.61 7.16
CA GLY A 158 -8.74 4.19 7.66
C GLY A 158 -8.26 2.92 6.96
N GLY A 159 -9.15 1.93 6.80
CA GLY A 159 -8.86 0.72 6.02
C GLY A 159 -8.47 1.01 4.56
N ALA A 160 -9.13 1.95 3.88
CA ALA A 160 -8.82 2.32 2.50
C ALA A 160 -7.46 3.02 2.36
N VAL A 161 -7.17 4.00 3.21
CA VAL A 161 -5.87 4.71 3.23
C VAL A 161 -4.74 3.72 3.53
N PHE A 162 -4.94 2.86 4.52
CA PHE A 162 -3.94 1.86 4.89
C PHE A 162 -3.74 0.83 3.78
N GLY A 163 -4.82 0.40 3.12
CA GLY A 163 -4.80 -0.43 1.91
C GLY A 163 -3.89 0.13 0.81
N LEU A 164 -4.07 1.42 0.49
CA LEU A 164 -3.25 2.09 -0.51
C LEU A 164 -1.77 2.20 -0.07
N ALA A 165 -1.52 2.54 1.20
CA ALA A 165 -0.17 2.61 1.74
C ALA A 165 0.54 1.24 1.67
N GLY A 166 -0.16 0.16 2.02
CA GLY A 166 0.32 -1.22 1.91
C GLY A 166 0.66 -1.60 0.48
N LEU A 167 -0.21 -1.29 -0.47
CA LEU A 167 0.02 -1.52 -1.89
C LEU A 167 1.29 -0.82 -2.39
N ILE A 168 1.44 0.47 -2.07
CA ILE A 168 2.62 1.26 -2.44
C ILE A 168 3.89 0.70 -1.79
N MET A 169 3.82 0.35 -0.50
CA MET A 169 4.94 -0.22 0.25
C MET A 169 5.42 -1.53 -0.40
N VAL A 170 4.52 -2.46 -0.66
CA VAL A 170 4.87 -3.78 -1.21
C VAL A 170 5.37 -3.67 -2.65
N ALA A 171 4.79 -2.78 -3.46
CA ALA A 171 5.32 -2.46 -4.79
C ALA A 171 6.74 -1.87 -4.73
N GLY A 172 6.99 -0.97 -3.77
CA GLY A 172 8.32 -0.39 -3.53
C GLY A 172 9.36 -1.43 -3.10
N LEU A 173 8.99 -2.33 -2.17
CA LEU A 173 9.84 -3.44 -1.73
C LEU A 173 10.19 -4.39 -2.89
N GLY A 174 9.19 -4.76 -3.69
CA GLY A 174 9.41 -5.59 -4.88
C GLY A 174 10.34 -4.94 -5.88
N ALA A 175 10.15 -3.64 -6.18
CA ALA A 175 11.02 -2.88 -7.07
C ALA A 175 12.46 -2.76 -6.53
N GLY A 176 12.62 -2.57 -5.21
CA GLY A 176 13.92 -2.52 -4.54
C GLY A 176 14.66 -3.85 -4.60
N LEU A 177 13.98 -4.96 -4.31
CA LEU A 177 14.54 -6.30 -4.36
C LEU A 177 14.94 -6.71 -5.77
N ASP A 178 14.06 -6.49 -6.75
CA ASP A 178 14.39 -6.80 -8.14
C ASP A 178 15.59 -5.98 -8.63
N ARG A 179 15.71 -4.73 -8.19
CA ARG A 179 16.90 -3.93 -8.49
C ARG A 179 18.18 -4.55 -7.93
N GLN A 180 18.14 -5.18 -6.76
CA GLN A 180 19.34 -5.72 -6.11
C GLN A 180 19.74 -7.10 -6.65
N VAL A 181 18.76 -7.99 -6.83
CA VAL A 181 18.98 -9.42 -7.08
C VAL A 181 18.18 -9.99 -8.25
N GLY A 182 17.45 -9.13 -8.97
CA GLY A 182 16.62 -9.51 -10.11
C GLY A 182 17.38 -10.07 -11.33
N PRO A 183 16.66 -10.63 -12.31
CA PRO A 183 17.23 -11.18 -13.53
C PRO A 183 18.12 -10.19 -14.31
N LEU A 184 19.16 -10.73 -14.95
CA LEU A 184 20.08 -10.04 -15.85
C LEU A 184 20.15 -10.76 -17.22
N PRO A 185 20.58 -10.08 -18.29
CA PRO A 185 20.76 -8.63 -18.37
C PRO A 185 19.39 -7.92 -18.23
N SER A 186 19.39 -6.72 -17.67
CA SER A 186 18.16 -5.91 -17.56
C SER A 186 18.48 -4.42 -17.48
N THR A 187 17.53 -3.61 -17.96
CA THR A 187 17.57 -2.16 -17.76
C THR A 187 17.03 -1.80 -16.37
N PRO A 188 17.42 -0.64 -15.78
CA PRO A 188 16.87 -0.21 -14.49
C PRO A 188 15.36 0.05 -14.54
N LEU A 189 14.83 0.42 -15.72
CA LEU A 189 13.40 0.60 -15.94
C LEU A 189 12.64 -0.73 -15.91
N GLU A 190 13.14 -1.72 -16.65
CA GLU A 190 12.57 -3.07 -16.70
C GLU A 190 12.57 -3.73 -15.32
N SER A 191 13.70 -3.65 -14.61
CA SER A 191 13.83 -4.17 -13.25
C SER A 191 12.83 -3.51 -12.28
N ARG A 192 12.68 -2.18 -12.34
CA ARG A 192 11.69 -1.46 -11.53
C ARG A 192 10.26 -1.91 -11.83
N ARG A 193 9.88 -2.03 -13.10
CA ARG A 193 8.53 -2.45 -13.51
C ARG A 193 8.24 -3.89 -13.09
N ARG A 194 9.19 -4.80 -13.31
CA ARG A 194 9.08 -6.22 -12.94
C ARG A 194 8.93 -6.39 -11.43
N GLY A 195 9.77 -5.72 -10.65
CA GLY A 195 9.70 -5.77 -9.20
C GLY A 195 8.43 -5.12 -8.64
N ALA A 196 8.02 -3.96 -9.16
CA ALA A 196 6.76 -3.32 -8.77
C ALA A 196 5.55 -4.21 -9.08
N ALA A 197 5.52 -4.83 -10.27
CA ALA A 197 4.48 -5.78 -10.64
C ALA A 197 4.45 -7.00 -9.70
N ALA A 198 5.62 -7.53 -9.31
CA ALA A 198 5.69 -8.63 -8.34
C ALA A 198 5.07 -8.23 -7.00
N GLY A 199 5.40 -7.04 -6.50
CA GLY A 199 4.80 -6.51 -5.28
C GLY A 199 3.29 -6.30 -5.38
N LEU A 200 2.81 -5.69 -6.47
CA LEU A 200 1.39 -5.44 -6.71
C LEU A 200 0.59 -6.74 -6.82
N ILE A 201 1.06 -7.71 -7.60
CA ILE A 201 0.42 -9.02 -7.75
C ILE A 201 0.35 -9.72 -6.39
N THR A 202 1.45 -9.67 -5.62
CA THR A 202 1.49 -10.27 -4.28
C THR A 202 0.43 -9.64 -3.37
N PHE A 203 0.41 -8.31 -3.27
CA PHE A 203 -0.57 -7.61 -2.43
C PHE A 203 -2.01 -7.90 -2.88
N ALA A 204 -2.30 -7.81 -4.17
CA ALA A 204 -3.63 -8.05 -4.72
C ALA A 204 -4.11 -9.49 -4.47
N ALA A 205 -3.25 -10.48 -4.69
CA ALA A 205 -3.61 -11.88 -4.47
C ALA A 205 -3.79 -12.20 -2.98
N THR A 206 -2.93 -11.67 -2.09
CA THR A 206 -3.11 -11.81 -0.64
C THR A 206 -4.39 -11.12 -0.16
N PHE A 207 -4.69 -9.93 -0.67
CA PHE A 207 -5.93 -9.20 -0.38
C PHE A 207 -7.17 -9.98 -0.84
N LEU A 208 -7.19 -10.46 -2.09
CA LEU A 208 -8.29 -11.25 -2.65
C LEU A 208 -8.51 -12.55 -1.87
N ALA A 209 -7.44 -13.25 -1.48
CA ALA A 209 -7.53 -14.46 -0.67
C ALA A 209 -8.13 -14.17 0.72
N THR A 210 -7.77 -13.03 1.32
CA THR A 210 -8.32 -12.59 2.61
C THR A 210 -9.80 -12.20 2.48
N ALA A 211 -10.16 -11.50 1.41
CA ALA A 211 -11.54 -11.11 1.12
C ALA A 211 -12.43 -12.33 0.86
N ALA A 212 -11.97 -13.29 0.05
CA ALA A 212 -12.68 -14.53 -0.26
C ALA A 212 -12.91 -15.41 0.98
N ALA A 213 -12.04 -15.31 2.00
CA ALA A 213 -12.24 -16.00 3.27
C ALA A 213 -13.39 -15.41 4.12
N GLY A 214 -14.06 -14.35 3.65
CA GLY A 214 -15.24 -13.73 4.29
C GLY A 214 -14.93 -12.93 5.54
N ARG A 215 -13.67 -12.50 5.72
CA ARG A 215 -13.17 -11.94 6.99
C ARG A 215 -12.54 -10.56 6.85
N MET A 216 -12.98 -9.79 5.85
CA MET A 216 -12.72 -8.35 5.82
C MET A 216 -13.27 -7.73 7.11
N PRO A 217 -12.56 -6.77 7.73
CA PRO A 217 -11.45 -6.00 7.16
C PRO A 217 -10.04 -6.45 7.61
N PHE A 218 -9.88 -7.57 8.34
CA PHE A 218 -8.61 -7.94 8.95
C PHE A 218 -7.77 -8.85 8.04
N PHE A 219 -6.54 -8.42 7.72
CA PHE A 219 -5.52 -9.39 7.34
C PHE A 219 -5.30 -10.34 8.52
N ARG A 220 -5.28 -11.64 8.23
CA ARG A 220 -5.02 -12.64 9.26
C ARG A 220 -3.54 -12.92 9.35
N ILE A 221 -3.09 -13.47 10.47
CA ILE A 221 -1.69 -13.83 10.64
C ILE A 221 -1.19 -14.80 9.54
N TRP A 222 -2.08 -15.62 8.96
CA TRP A 222 -1.77 -16.51 7.83
C TRP A 222 -1.57 -15.77 6.49
N ALA A 223 -1.97 -14.51 6.38
CA ALA A 223 -1.75 -13.71 5.17
C ALA A 223 -0.26 -13.41 4.94
N ALA A 224 0.54 -13.33 6.02
CA ALA A 224 1.97 -13.11 5.93
C ALA A 224 2.73 -14.27 5.26
N PRO A 225 2.61 -15.55 5.71
CA PRO A 225 3.22 -16.66 5.00
C PRO A 225 2.61 -16.87 3.61
N LEU A 226 1.30 -16.64 3.43
CA LEU A 226 0.69 -16.72 2.09
C LEU A 226 1.33 -15.71 1.12
N GLY A 227 1.46 -14.45 1.52
CA GLY A 227 2.03 -13.42 0.66
C GLY A 227 3.48 -13.70 0.26
N ALA A 228 4.28 -14.28 1.17
CA ALA A 228 5.63 -14.71 0.84
C ALA A 228 5.65 -15.84 -0.21
N VAL A 229 4.76 -16.83 -0.08
CA VAL A 229 4.61 -17.91 -1.08
C VAL A 229 4.20 -17.32 -2.43
N ILE A 230 3.22 -16.42 -2.46
CA ILE A 230 2.77 -15.75 -3.69
C ILE A 230 3.94 -14.99 -4.33
N TYR A 231 4.70 -14.21 -3.55
CA TYR A 231 5.86 -13.49 -4.07
C TYR A 231 6.88 -14.44 -4.71
N VAL A 232 7.23 -15.53 -4.02
CA VAL A 232 8.15 -16.56 -4.52
C VAL A 232 7.66 -17.13 -5.86
N VAL A 233 6.38 -17.49 -5.96
CA VAL A 233 5.78 -18.00 -7.20
C VAL A 233 5.87 -16.97 -8.33
N VAL A 234 5.52 -15.72 -8.06
CA VAL A 234 5.57 -14.64 -9.06
C VAL A 234 7.00 -14.43 -9.55
N VAL A 235 7.98 -14.38 -8.66
CA VAL A 235 9.41 -14.24 -9.02
C VAL A 235 9.89 -15.45 -9.84
N LEU A 236 9.53 -16.67 -9.47
CA LEU A 236 9.88 -17.87 -10.25
C LEU A 236 9.34 -17.81 -11.67
N VAL A 237 8.09 -17.38 -11.85
CA VAL A 237 7.48 -17.18 -13.18
C VAL A 237 8.18 -16.07 -13.97
N GLN A 238 8.57 -14.98 -13.31
CA GLN A 238 9.32 -13.91 -13.95
C GLN A 238 10.70 -14.38 -14.43
N TRP A 239 11.42 -15.16 -13.62
CA TRP A 239 12.70 -15.75 -13.99
C TRP A 239 12.59 -16.79 -15.09
N SER A 240 11.55 -17.62 -15.11
CA SER A 240 11.35 -18.61 -16.18
C SER A 240 11.08 -17.94 -17.52
N ARG A 241 10.24 -16.90 -17.54
CA ARG A 241 9.99 -16.08 -18.74
C ARG A 241 11.26 -15.37 -19.22
N HIS A 242 12.06 -14.83 -18.30
CA HIS A 242 13.33 -14.17 -18.64
C HIS A 242 14.32 -15.13 -19.31
N ARG A 243 14.41 -16.38 -18.84
CA ARG A 243 15.25 -17.41 -19.45
C ARG A 243 14.77 -17.82 -20.84
N ALA A 244 13.45 -17.95 -21.03
CA ALA A 244 12.86 -18.26 -22.33
C ALA A 244 13.07 -17.14 -23.36
N ALA A 245 13.07 -15.89 -22.90
CA ALA A 245 13.28 -14.70 -23.73
C ALA A 245 14.74 -14.40 -24.07
N ALA A 246 15.70 -15.26 -23.68
CA ALA A 246 17.11 -15.16 -24.04
C ALA A 246 17.52 -16.14 -25.17
N PRO A 247 16.88 -16.14 -26.36
CA PRO A 247 17.32 -16.97 -27.46
C PRO A 247 18.62 -16.41 -28.08
N GLY A 248 19.61 -17.28 -28.32
CA GLY A 248 20.59 -17.04 -29.39
C GLY A 248 22.05 -16.73 -29.05
N ARG A 249 22.55 -16.87 -27.81
CA ARG A 249 24.02 -16.75 -27.58
C ARG A 249 24.79 -18.01 -27.99
N THR A 250 24.15 -19.18 -28.00
CA THR A 250 24.77 -20.46 -28.37
C THR A 250 24.93 -20.70 -29.87
N GLU A 251 24.21 -19.96 -30.72
CA GLU A 251 24.29 -20.15 -32.19
C GLU A 251 25.36 -19.26 -32.82
N ARG A 252 25.68 -18.11 -32.21
CA ARG A 252 26.73 -17.19 -32.69
C ARG A 252 28.15 -17.68 -32.37
N ASP A 253 28.34 -18.46 -31.29
CA ASP A 253 29.64 -19.09 -30.97
C ASP A 253 29.95 -20.33 -31.83
N ARG A 254 28.94 -20.97 -32.46
CA ARG A 254 29.18 -22.07 -33.40
C ARG A 254 29.64 -21.61 -34.78
N SER A 255 29.34 -20.37 -35.17
CA SER A 255 29.72 -19.85 -36.49
C SER A 255 31.12 -19.22 -36.58
N SER A 256 31.83 -19.08 -35.46
CA SER A 256 33.14 -18.40 -35.42
C SER A 256 34.33 -19.33 -35.14
N SER A 257 34.21 -20.63 -35.44
CA SER A 257 35.37 -21.52 -35.52
C SER A 257 35.86 -21.57 -36.97
N PRO A 258 36.82 -20.72 -37.38
CA PRO A 258 37.57 -21.01 -38.60
C PRO A 258 38.41 -22.25 -38.34
N VAL A 259 38.18 -23.29 -39.15
CA VAL A 259 39.15 -24.37 -39.35
C VAL A 259 40.34 -23.80 -40.11
#